data_AF-A0A1V6RQK6-F1
#
_entry.id   AF-A0A1V6RQK6-F1
#
_cell.length_a   1.000
_cell.length_b   1.000
_cell.length_c   1.000
_cell.angle_alpha   90.00
_cell.angle_beta   90.00
_cell.angle_gamma   90.00
#
_symmetry.space_group_name_H-M   'P 1'
#
loop_
_entity.id
_entity.type
_entity.pdbx_description
1 polymer ?
#
loop_
_entity_poly.entity_id
_entity_poly.type
_entity_poly.pdbx_seq_one_letter_code
_entity_poly.pdbx_strand_id
1 'polypeptide(L)'
;MQQDSGLRVPGVDKTVAENVFFVAIILKGETRIEKLASSGHLVNSIRSPILANPVLPSHQSPGSNYVTTDRHCDDLRQSTDHSTLVSQLRAHGLSLDDRGTSPPQSPSVPYTEYAFVESQQLMSLPSEDVALLTSKGCLSLPTSNEFDEFIHEYFKHIHPSVPVLNEAEFWRIYRNDRSTGPKISLFVLQSLLLASCPFVSLETLRRCGFDDMRDAQKHLYNKANLLFELRTERRSHANAQGAVLLTHYTSPEDPEAGSLWVTRAIEHAMLLDSHPSLVLENVAISLKKRLWWSILLRDQSLCIGLRHRPRVTSIGFHGWSDWLSIEDFSEELHQSRVYDYDTKKRLLDELQKQCELAVVLTDLDILEEIWPTS
;
A
#
# COMPACT_ATOMS: atom_id res chain seq x y z
N MET A 1 -34.33 14.45 43.04
CA MET A 1 -35.34 14.58 41.97
C MET A 1 -34.98 15.77 41.10
N GLN A 2 -34.99 15.76 39.78
CA GLN A 2 -34.88 14.72 38.76
C GLN A 2 -34.56 15.54 37.49
N GLN A 3 -33.48 15.19 36.79
CA GLN A 3 -33.08 15.78 35.50
C GLN A 3 -33.93 15.15 34.38
N ASP A 4 -34.31 15.97 33.40
CA ASP A 4 -34.78 15.57 32.07
C ASP A 4 -34.12 16.56 31.08
N SER A 5 -33.10 16.15 30.34
CA SER A 5 -33.14 15.49 29.02
C SER A 5 -33.08 16.50 27.87
N GLY A 6 -31.86 16.76 27.39
CA GLY A 6 -31.59 17.39 26.11
C GLY A 6 -30.44 16.64 25.44
N LEU A 7 -30.77 15.56 24.72
CA LEU A 7 -29.83 14.79 23.90
C LEU A 7 -29.20 15.72 22.84
N ARG A 8 -27.88 15.88 22.91
CA ARG A 8 -27.05 16.39 21.83
C ARG A 8 -26.09 15.28 21.46
N VAL A 9 -26.30 14.65 20.31
CA VAL A 9 -25.43 13.61 19.74
C VAL A 9 -24.33 14.31 18.93
N PRO A 10 -23.03 14.12 19.23
CA PRO A 10 -21.96 14.61 18.38
C PRO A 10 -21.15 13.46 17.76
N GLY A 11 -20.74 13.62 16.50
CA GLY A 11 -19.50 13.02 16.02
C GLY A 11 -19.59 11.92 14.97
N VAL A 12 -20.44 12.07 13.96
CA VAL A 12 -20.31 11.36 12.67
C VAL A 12 -20.30 12.47 11.62
N ASP A 13 -19.16 12.88 11.05
CA ASP A 13 -19.21 13.65 9.78
C ASP A 13 -17.90 14.05 9.04
N LYS A 14 -16.69 13.56 9.38
CA LYS A 14 -15.50 13.99 8.61
C LYS A 14 -14.67 12.88 7.97
N THR A 15 -14.41 11.77 8.65
CA THR A 15 -13.67 10.64 8.04
C THR A 15 -14.57 9.76 7.16
N VAL A 16 -15.88 9.77 7.45
CA VAL A 16 -16.90 9.21 6.55
C VAL A 16 -16.91 10.00 5.25
N ALA A 17 -16.67 11.31 5.23
CA ALA A 17 -16.79 12.12 4.02
C ALA A 17 -15.71 11.82 2.95
N GLU A 18 -14.52 11.34 3.31
CA GLU A 18 -13.45 11.02 2.36
C GLU A 18 -13.54 9.58 1.81
N ASN A 19 -13.91 8.60 2.63
CA ASN A 19 -14.20 7.24 2.16
C ASN A 19 -15.60 7.11 1.51
N VAL A 20 -16.58 7.90 1.97
CA VAL A 20 -17.84 8.15 1.25
C VAL A 20 -17.60 9.05 0.05
N PHE A 21 -16.46 9.72 -0.11
CA PHE A 21 -16.20 10.45 -1.37
C PHE A 21 -15.99 9.46 -2.52
N PHE A 22 -15.19 8.40 -2.33
CA PHE A 22 -15.02 7.35 -3.34
C PHE A 22 -16.32 6.55 -3.50
N VAL A 23 -16.95 6.11 -2.40
CA VAL A 23 -18.21 5.34 -2.46
C VAL A 23 -19.41 6.19 -2.95
N ALA A 24 -19.51 7.48 -2.64
CA ALA A 24 -20.59 8.35 -3.12
C ALA A 24 -20.32 8.98 -4.48
N ILE A 25 -19.07 9.11 -4.94
CA ILE A 25 -18.78 9.38 -6.36
C ILE A 25 -19.17 8.17 -7.20
N ILE A 26 -18.90 6.95 -6.71
CA ILE A 26 -19.30 5.71 -7.40
C ILE A 26 -20.82 5.52 -7.37
N LEU A 27 -21.50 5.66 -6.23
CA LEU A 27 -22.96 5.55 -6.13
C LEU A 27 -23.73 6.73 -6.80
N LYS A 28 -23.18 7.95 -6.85
CA LYS A 28 -23.75 9.05 -7.67
C LYS A 28 -23.39 8.92 -9.15
N GLY A 29 -22.31 8.21 -9.47
CA GLY A 29 -21.89 7.87 -10.83
C GLY A 29 -22.84 6.88 -11.48
N GLU A 30 -23.26 5.83 -10.76
CA GLU A 30 -24.24 4.84 -11.24
C GLU A 30 -25.56 5.49 -11.68
N THR A 31 -26.10 6.44 -10.90
CA THR A 31 -27.35 7.16 -11.27
C THR A 31 -27.18 8.12 -12.45
N ARG A 32 -25.95 8.54 -12.77
CA ARG A 32 -25.65 9.42 -13.91
C ARG A 32 -25.26 8.63 -15.16
N ILE A 33 -24.63 7.46 -14.99
CA ILE A 33 -24.29 6.51 -16.05
C ILE A 33 -25.54 5.74 -16.49
N GLU A 34 -26.47 5.37 -15.61
CA GLU A 34 -27.78 4.86 -16.02
C GLU A 34 -28.55 5.87 -16.88
N LYS A 35 -28.40 7.18 -16.58
CA LYS A 35 -28.96 8.30 -17.37
C LYS A 35 -28.26 8.49 -18.72
N LEU A 36 -26.98 8.15 -18.84
CA LEU A 36 -26.21 8.23 -20.09
C LEU A 36 -26.37 6.95 -20.94
N ALA A 37 -26.49 5.78 -20.31
CA ALA A 37 -26.80 4.50 -20.94
C ALA A 37 -28.24 4.47 -21.50
N SER A 38 -29.19 5.11 -20.81
CA SER A 38 -30.54 5.35 -21.34
C SER A 38 -30.61 6.43 -22.43
N SER A 39 -29.50 7.15 -22.68
CA SER A 39 -29.35 8.09 -23.81
C SER A 39 -28.73 7.46 -25.07
N GLY A 40 -28.53 6.14 -25.11
CA GLY A 40 -28.45 5.36 -26.35
C GLY A 40 -27.14 5.41 -27.16
N HIS A 41 -26.01 5.88 -26.60
CA HIS A 41 -24.78 6.07 -27.41
C HIS A 41 -23.58 5.17 -27.10
N LEU A 42 -23.62 4.25 -26.14
CA LEU A 42 -22.42 3.47 -25.74
C LEU A 42 -22.54 1.93 -25.82
N VAL A 43 -23.61 1.38 -26.39
CA VAL A 43 -23.84 -0.09 -26.33
C VAL A 43 -23.32 -0.87 -27.56
N ASN A 44 -22.87 -0.19 -28.62
CA ASN A 44 -22.56 -0.89 -29.89
C ASN A 44 -21.08 -1.23 -30.16
N SER A 45 -20.14 -0.95 -29.25
CA SER A 45 -18.72 -1.28 -29.50
C SER A 45 -18.19 -2.49 -28.73
N ILE A 46 -18.99 -3.11 -27.85
CA ILE A 46 -18.57 -4.29 -27.09
C ILE A 46 -19.24 -5.54 -27.69
N ARG A 47 -18.82 -5.92 -28.90
CA ARG A 47 -19.02 -7.27 -29.46
C ARG A 47 -18.25 -7.42 -30.76
N SER A 48 -16.97 -7.79 -30.68
CA SER A 48 -16.28 -8.66 -31.65
C SER A 48 -14.88 -9.03 -31.13
N PRO A 49 -14.51 -10.31 -31.03
CA PRO A 49 -13.15 -10.73 -30.72
C PRO A 49 -12.30 -10.67 -32.00
N ILE A 50 -11.30 -9.80 -32.05
CA ILE A 50 -10.34 -9.79 -33.17
C ILE A 50 -9.19 -10.73 -32.81
N LEU A 51 -9.30 -11.93 -33.36
CA LEU A 51 -8.26 -12.91 -33.53
C LEU A 51 -7.28 -12.41 -34.61
N ALA A 52 -6.05 -12.02 -34.26
CA ALA A 52 -4.97 -11.83 -35.23
C ALA A 52 -3.58 -11.90 -34.56
N ASN A 53 -2.89 -13.03 -34.74
CA ASN A 53 -1.44 -13.12 -34.58
C ASN A 53 -0.73 -12.30 -35.68
N PRO A 54 0.41 -11.68 -35.38
CA PRO A 54 1.44 -11.47 -36.39
C PRO A 54 2.74 -12.23 -36.06
N VAL A 55 3.27 -12.78 -37.15
CA VAL A 55 4.44 -13.63 -37.35
C VAL A 55 5.76 -12.87 -37.10
N LEU A 56 6.74 -13.54 -36.48
CA LEU A 56 8.15 -13.14 -36.40
C LEU A 56 8.84 -13.17 -37.78
N PRO A 57 9.76 -12.25 -38.08
CA PRO A 57 10.83 -12.50 -39.05
C PRO A 57 12.17 -12.79 -38.37
N SER A 58 12.72 -13.94 -38.70
CA SER A 58 14.09 -14.39 -38.43
C SER A 58 15.03 -13.99 -39.58
N HIS A 59 16.17 -13.33 -39.32
CA HIS A 59 17.37 -13.34 -40.17
C HIS A 59 18.60 -13.01 -39.28
N GLN A 60 19.44 -14.00 -38.95
CA GLN A 60 20.70 -14.37 -39.64
C GLN A 60 21.83 -13.32 -39.53
N SER A 61 22.84 -13.67 -38.73
CA SER A 61 24.17 -13.05 -38.66
C SER A 61 25.00 -13.31 -39.92
N PRO A 62 26.04 -12.50 -40.16
CA PRO A 62 27.42 -12.97 -40.09
C PRO A 62 28.28 -11.99 -39.27
N GLY A 63 29.27 -12.37 -38.45
CA GLY A 63 30.39 -13.24 -38.76
C GLY A 63 31.70 -12.45 -38.71
N SER A 64 32.28 -12.34 -37.49
CA SER A 64 33.72 -12.39 -37.16
C SER A 64 34.69 -11.27 -37.62
N ASN A 65 35.44 -10.64 -36.70
CA ASN A 65 36.87 -10.95 -36.41
C ASN A 65 37.70 -9.85 -35.69
N TYR A 66 38.42 -10.30 -34.64
CA TYR A 66 39.66 -9.79 -33.98
C TYR A 66 39.62 -8.37 -33.35
N VAL A 67 40.18 -8.07 -32.17
CA VAL A 67 41.51 -8.37 -31.61
C VAL A 67 41.48 -8.22 -30.07
N THR A 68 42.21 -9.10 -29.37
CA THR A 68 42.62 -9.06 -27.96
C THR A 68 43.52 -7.87 -27.60
N THR A 69 43.23 -7.17 -26.50
CA THR A 69 44.27 -6.69 -25.56
C THR A 69 43.77 -6.73 -24.12
N ASP A 70 44.44 -7.60 -23.38
CA ASP A 70 44.55 -7.70 -21.93
C ASP A 70 44.96 -6.37 -21.27
N ARG A 71 44.39 -6.04 -20.10
CA ARG A 71 45.07 -5.35 -18.97
C ARG A 71 44.15 -5.00 -17.78
N HIS A 72 44.47 -5.65 -16.67
CA HIS A 72 44.64 -5.13 -15.31
C HIS A 72 43.42 -4.62 -14.50
N CYS A 73 43.19 -5.32 -13.38
CA CYS A 73 42.58 -4.81 -12.16
C CYS A 73 43.37 -3.60 -11.64
N ASP A 74 42.66 -2.58 -11.17
CA ASP A 74 43.14 -1.73 -10.09
C ASP A 74 41.94 -1.31 -9.22
N ASP A 75 42.04 -1.69 -7.94
CA ASP A 75 41.26 -1.18 -6.83
C ASP A 75 41.43 0.34 -6.72
N LEU A 76 40.34 1.10 -6.69
CA LEU A 76 40.36 2.41 -6.05
C LEU A 76 39.11 2.62 -5.19
N ARG A 77 39.36 2.54 -3.88
CA ARG A 77 38.55 3.06 -2.77
C ARG A 77 37.83 4.35 -3.15
N GLN A 78 36.50 4.40 -2.99
CA GLN A 78 35.78 5.65 -2.80
C GLN A 78 34.96 5.62 -1.51
N SER A 79 35.34 6.59 -0.67
CA SER A 79 34.74 7.04 0.57
C SER A 79 33.22 7.14 0.49
N THR A 80 32.54 6.52 1.44
CA THR A 80 31.09 6.63 1.63
C THR A 80 30.77 8.00 2.25
N ASP A 81 30.38 8.96 1.42
CA ASP A 81 30.06 10.32 1.87
C ASP A 81 28.71 10.36 2.62
N HIS A 82 28.79 10.31 3.95
CA HIS A 82 27.70 10.49 4.93
C HIS A 82 26.81 11.73 4.70
N SER A 83 27.34 12.73 4.00
CA SER A 83 26.68 13.99 3.68
C SER A 83 25.48 13.81 2.73
N THR A 84 25.54 12.84 1.82
CA THR A 84 24.54 12.70 0.75
C THR A 84 23.23 12.07 1.25
N LEU A 85 23.33 11.10 2.16
CA LEU A 85 22.17 10.45 2.80
C LEU A 85 21.42 11.42 3.74
N VAL A 86 22.15 12.19 4.55
CA VAL A 86 21.55 13.21 5.43
C VAL A 86 20.85 14.31 4.62
N SER A 87 21.39 14.64 3.43
CA SER A 87 20.78 15.59 2.50
C SER A 87 19.52 15.04 1.84
N GLN A 88 19.50 13.76 1.49
CA GLN A 88 18.32 13.07 0.95
C GLN A 88 17.21 12.90 2.01
N LEU A 89 17.57 12.59 3.26
CA LEU A 89 16.63 12.48 4.38
C LEU A 89 15.99 13.84 4.75
N ARG A 90 16.74 14.94 4.58
CA ARG A 90 16.21 16.31 4.74
C ARG A 90 15.26 16.70 3.59
N ALA A 91 15.51 16.21 2.37
CA ALA A 91 14.63 16.44 1.21
C ALA A 91 13.28 15.70 1.34
N HIS A 92 13.20 14.65 2.15
CA HIS A 92 11.99 13.89 2.45
C HIS A 92 11.33 14.25 3.80
N GLY A 93 11.62 15.44 4.36
CA GLY A 93 10.83 16.01 5.46
C GLY A 93 11.09 15.44 6.87
N LEU A 94 12.12 14.63 7.08
CA LEU A 94 12.49 14.16 8.41
C LEU A 94 13.29 15.25 9.15
N SER A 95 12.61 16.03 10.00
CA SER A 95 13.26 16.96 10.93
C SER A 95 13.98 16.20 12.06
N LEU A 96 15.24 16.55 12.32
CA LEU A 96 16.05 16.00 13.42
C LEU A 96 15.99 16.83 14.70
N ASP A 97 15.19 17.90 14.74
CA ASP A 97 15.04 18.72 15.94
C ASP A 97 13.91 18.18 16.81
N ASP A 98 14.23 17.24 17.70
CA ASP A 98 13.39 16.94 18.86
C ASP A 98 14.17 17.25 20.15
N ARG A 99 14.17 18.53 20.52
CA ARG A 99 14.55 18.96 21.86
C ARG A 99 13.30 19.04 22.73
N GLY A 100 13.06 17.94 23.45
CA GLY A 100 12.51 17.95 24.80
C GLY A 100 10.99 17.92 24.89
N THR A 101 10.43 16.74 25.10
CA THR A 101 9.63 16.39 26.29
C THR A 101 9.72 14.87 26.45
N SER A 102 10.05 14.36 27.64
CA SER A 102 10.03 12.92 27.91
C SER A 102 8.61 12.40 27.62
N PRO A 103 8.41 11.35 26.80
CA PRO A 103 7.06 10.85 26.57
C PRO A 103 6.53 10.22 27.87
N PRO A 104 5.22 10.35 28.15
CA PRO A 104 4.58 9.50 29.15
C PRO A 104 4.85 8.03 28.76
N GLN A 105 5.09 7.16 29.74
CA GLN A 105 5.32 5.74 29.51
C GLN A 105 4.15 5.15 28.72
N SER A 106 4.31 5.06 27.40
CA SER A 106 3.37 4.41 26.50
C SER A 106 3.60 2.90 26.54
N PRO A 107 2.55 2.07 26.46
CA PRO A 107 2.65 0.63 26.39
C PRO A 107 3.01 0.22 24.96
N SER A 108 4.15 0.68 24.45
CA SER A 108 4.73 0.11 23.23
C SER A 108 5.62 -1.06 23.63
N VAL A 109 5.47 -2.16 22.91
CA VAL A 109 6.16 -3.42 23.17
C VAL A 109 7.23 -3.62 22.09
N PRO A 110 8.44 -4.07 22.44
CA PRO A 110 9.44 -4.43 21.45
C PRO A 110 8.87 -5.46 20.46
N TYR A 111 9.17 -5.29 19.16
CA TYR A 111 8.67 -6.22 18.14
C TYR A 111 9.04 -7.69 18.40
N THR A 112 10.12 -7.94 19.17
CA THR A 112 10.61 -9.27 19.54
C THR A 112 9.66 -10.05 20.45
N GLU A 113 8.72 -9.38 21.12
CA GLU A 113 7.69 -10.08 21.92
C GLU A 113 6.63 -10.74 21.04
N TYR A 114 6.56 -10.38 19.76
CA TYR A 114 5.60 -10.93 18.82
C TYR A 114 6.23 -11.98 17.90
N ALA A 115 5.92 -13.26 18.16
CA ALA A 115 6.46 -14.40 17.40
C ALA A 115 6.15 -14.33 15.88
N PHE A 116 5.04 -13.68 15.52
CA PHE A 116 4.59 -13.50 14.14
C PHE A 116 5.37 -12.44 13.35
N VAL A 117 6.24 -11.64 13.99
CA VAL A 117 7.00 -10.59 13.32
C VAL A 117 8.31 -11.15 12.75
N GLU A 118 8.60 -10.80 11.50
CA GLU A 118 9.88 -11.10 10.86
C GLU A 118 10.99 -10.22 11.41
N SER A 119 12.07 -10.86 11.85
CA SER A 119 13.18 -10.24 12.58
C SER A 119 14.54 -10.56 11.98
N GLN A 120 14.64 -11.56 11.11
CA GLN A 120 15.94 -12.05 10.62
C GLN A 120 16.73 -10.99 9.87
N GLN A 121 16.06 -10.12 9.11
CA GLN A 121 16.72 -9.09 8.31
C GLN A 121 17.20 -7.91 9.15
N LEU A 122 16.50 -7.59 10.24
CA LEU A 122 16.90 -6.54 11.18
C LEU A 122 18.25 -6.86 11.84
N MET A 123 18.56 -8.16 12.03
CA MET A 123 19.84 -8.62 12.56
C MET A 123 21.01 -8.42 11.59
N SER A 124 20.74 -8.16 10.30
CA SER A 124 21.78 -7.95 9.28
C SER A 124 22.13 -6.48 9.03
N LEU A 125 21.42 -5.55 9.68
CA LEU A 125 21.63 -4.11 9.52
C LEU A 125 22.89 -3.64 10.28
N PRO A 126 23.55 -2.58 9.79
CA PRO A 126 24.59 -1.88 10.54
C PRO A 126 24.12 -1.47 11.94
N SER A 127 25.01 -1.52 12.93
CA SER A 127 24.66 -1.15 14.31
C SER A 127 24.16 0.28 14.45
N GLU A 128 24.62 1.20 13.60
CA GLU A 128 24.16 2.59 13.57
C GLU A 128 22.69 2.70 13.14
N ASP A 129 22.30 1.97 12.09
CA ASP A 129 20.92 1.91 11.61
C ASP A 129 19.98 1.30 12.67
N VAL A 130 20.43 0.24 13.35
CA VAL A 130 19.67 -0.36 14.46
C VAL A 130 19.50 0.62 15.62
N ALA A 131 20.54 1.36 15.99
CA ALA A 131 20.47 2.37 17.04
C ALA A 131 19.51 3.51 16.64
N LEU A 132 19.55 3.95 15.39
CA LEU A 132 18.63 4.95 14.85
C LEU A 132 17.18 4.46 14.89
N LEU A 133 16.90 3.26 14.37
CA LEU A 133 15.57 2.64 14.38
C LEU A 133 15.02 2.49 15.81
N THR A 134 15.89 2.11 16.75
CA THR A 134 15.53 2.00 18.18
C THR A 134 15.20 3.37 18.76
N SER A 135 16.04 4.38 18.51
CA SER A 135 15.83 5.75 19.03
C SER A 135 14.56 6.41 18.49
N LYS A 136 14.15 6.06 17.26
CA LYS A 136 12.91 6.53 16.62
C LYS A 136 11.70 5.64 16.93
N GLY A 137 11.86 4.60 17.74
CA GLY A 137 10.76 3.70 18.13
C GLY A 137 10.18 2.87 16.99
N CYS A 138 10.92 2.67 15.89
CA CYS A 138 10.48 1.89 14.73
C CYS A 138 10.40 0.38 15.04
N LEU A 139 11.19 -0.06 16.02
CA LEU A 139 11.28 -1.44 16.51
C LEU A 139 10.27 -1.71 17.65
N SER A 140 9.19 -0.95 17.71
CA SER A 140 8.13 -1.12 18.72
C SER A 140 6.76 -1.17 18.05
N LEU A 141 5.89 -2.03 18.56
CA LEU A 141 4.48 -2.14 18.15
C LEU A 141 3.58 -1.83 19.36
N PRO A 142 2.31 -1.46 19.16
CA PRO A 142 1.36 -1.32 20.26
C PRO A 142 1.20 -2.64 21.05
N THR A 143 0.70 -2.57 22.27
CA THR A 143 0.22 -3.74 23.02
C THR A 143 -0.89 -4.48 22.27
N SER A 144 -1.08 -5.78 22.57
CA SER A 144 -1.99 -6.66 21.82
C SER A 144 -3.41 -6.10 21.67
N ASN A 145 -3.98 -5.48 22.71
CA ASN A 145 -5.34 -4.94 22.66
C ASN A 145 -5.47 -3.76 21.68
N GLU A 146 -4.57 -2.79 21.78
CA GLU A 146 -4.51 -1.64 20.90
C GLU A 146 -4.21 -2.10 19.47
N PHE A 147 -3.28 -3.05 19.31
CA PHE A 147 -2.92 -3.58 18.00
C PHE A 147 -4.08 -4.33 17.33
N ASP A 148 -4.84 -5.12 18.09
CA ASP A 148 -6.05 -5.80 17.63
C ASP A 148 -7.07 -4.80 17.05
N GLU A 149 -7.23 -3.62 17.66
CA GLU A 149 -8.11 -2.57 17.13
C GLU A 149 -7.62 -2.03 15.78
N PHE A 150 -6.33 -1.70 15.64
CA PHE A 150 -5.77 -1.29 14.34
C PHE A 150 -5.98 -2.35 13.25
N ILE A 151 -5.72 -3.62 13.58
CA ILE A 151 -5.90 -4.75 12.64
C ILE A 151 -7.37 -4.90 12.26
N HIS A 152 -8.28 -4.83 13.23
CA HIS A 152 -9.71 -4.92 12.98
C HIS A 152 -10.19 -3.78 12.06
N GLU A 153 -9.80 -2.54 12.37
CA GLU A 153 -10.16 -1.37 11.58
C GLU A 153 -9.54 -1.39 10.17
N TYR A 154 -8.33 -1.93 10.00
CA TYR A 154 -7.74 -2.20 8.68
C TYR A 154 -8.63 -3.12 7.85
N PHE A 155 -8.96 -4.32 8.37
CA PHE A 155 -9.74 -5.31 7.63
C PHE A 155 -11.18 -4.85 7.36
N LYS A 156 -11.69 -3.95 8.20
CA LYS A 156 -13.03 -3.40 8.11
C LYS A 156 -13.14 -2.26 7.10
N HIS A 157 -12.18 -1.33 7.09
CA HIS A 157 -12.29 -0.07 6.34
C HIS A 157 -11.36 0.06 5.15
N ILE A 158 -10.18 -0.57 5.17
CA ILE A 158 -9.17 -0.43 4.11
C ILE A 158 -9.13 -1.65 3.20
N HIS A 159 -9.08 -2.85 3.79
CA HIS A 159 -8.98 -4.11 3.04
C HIS A 159 -10.06 -4.31 1.96
N PRO A 160 -11.33 -3.89 2.13
CA PRO A 160 -12.34 -4.07 1.09
C PRO A 160 -12.01 -3.40 -0.26
N SER A 161 -11.29 -2.28 -0.25
CA SER A 161 -10.85 -1.57 -1.47
C SER A 161 -9.37 -1.78 -1.79
N VAL A 162 -8.55 -2.16 -0.80
CA VAL A 162 -7.09 -2.32 -0.92
C VAL A 162 -6.66 -3.66 -0.30
N PRO A 163 -7.04 -4.81 -0.89
CA PRO A 163 -6.83 -6.14 -0.31
C PRO A 163 -5.40 -6.66 -0.50
N VAL A 164 -4.41 -5.89 -0.06
CA VAL A 164 -2.98 -6.23 -0.22
C VAL A 164 -2.52 -7.35 0.73
N LEU A 165 -3.32 -7.71 1.73
CA LEU A 165 -3.08 -8.84 2.65
C LEU A 165 -4.14 -9.92 2.43
N ASN A 166 -3.84 -11.18 2.73
CA ASN A 166 -4.86 -12.23 2.84
C ASN A 166 -5.34 -12.26 4.30
N GLU A 167 -6.62 -11.93 4.54
CA GLU A 167 -7.14 -11.82 5.91
C GLU A 167 -7.07 -13.15 6.68
N ALA A 168 -7.44 -14.27 6.04
CA ALA A 168 -7.42 -15.58 6.67
C ALA A 168 -5.99 -15.99 7.07
N GLU A 169 -5.05 -15.78 6.15
CA GLU A 169 -3.64 -16.04 6.40
C GLU A 169 -3.08 -15.12 7.50
N PHE A 170 -3.42 -13.83 7.46
CA PHE A 170 -2.98 -12.86 8.46
C PHE A 170 -3.40 -13.30 9.87
N TRP A 171 -4.69 -13.62 10.08
CA TRP A 171 -5.17 -14.05 11.40
C TRP A 171 -4.57 -15.37 11.85
N ARG A 172 -4.30 -16.30 10.92
CA ARG A 172 -3.61 -17.55 11.22
C ARG A 172 -2.19 -17.30 11.69
N ILE A 173 -1.45 -16.38 11.04
CA ILE A 173 -0.09 -16.00 11.44
C ILE A 173 -0.11 -15.24 12.78
N TYR A 174 -0.97 -14.24 12.90
CA TYR A 174 -1.08 -13.37 14.08
C TYR A 174 -1.36 -14.16 15.37
N ARG A 175 -2.20 -15.21 15.29
CA ARG A 175 -2.55 -16.07 16.43
C ARG A 175 -1.56 -17.20 16.68
N ASN A 176 -0.63 -17.44 15.76
CA ASN A 176 0.31 -18.53 15.89
C ASN A 176 1.47 -18.07 16.79
N ASP A 177 1.51 -18.60 18.00
CA ASP A 177 2.58 -18.33 18.98
C ASP A 177 3.86 -19.14 18.72
N ARG A 178 3.94 -19.84 17.58
CA ARG A 178 5.12 -20.61 17.22
C ARG A 178 6.14 -19.71 16.54
N SER A 179 7.39 -19.78 17.02
CA SER A 179 8.53 -19.13 16.39
C SER A 179 8.87 -19.70 14.99
N THR A 180 8.34 -20.89 14.67
CA THR A 180 8.50 -21.56 13.39
C THR A 180 7.23 -21.42 12.54
N GLY A 181 7.36 -20.82 11.36
CA GLY A 181 6.26 -20.62 10.44
C GLY A 181 6.39 -19.34 9.60
N PRO A 182 5.37 -19.05 8.78
CA PRO A 182 5.29 -17.78 8.05
C PRO A 182 5.19 -16.61 9.03
N LYS A 183 5.88 -15.51 8.69
CA LYS A 183 5.97 -14.29 9.48
C LYS A 183 5.59 -13.08 8.65
N ILE A 184 5.14 -12.03 9.33
CA ILE A 184 4.73 -10.76 8.72
C ILE A 184 5.88 -9.76 8.83
N SER A 185 6.13 -9.04 7.75
CA SER A 185 7.14 -7.98 7.73
C SER A 185 6.81 -6.88 8.74
N LEU A 186 7.80 -6.45 9.52
CA LEU A 186 7.63 -5.31 10.43
C LEU A 186 7.26 -4.04 9.66
N PHE A 187 7.82 -3.84 8.46
CA PHE A 187 7.47 -2.72 7.59
C PHE A 187 5.98 -2.73 7.24
N VAL A 188 5.45 -3.88 6.80
CA VAL A 188 4.03 -4.05 6.47
C VAL A 188 3.14 -3.78 7.68
N LEU A 189 3.53 -4.24 8.88
CA LEU A 189 2.76 -3.99 10.11
C LEU A 189 2.73 -2.50 10.48
N GLN A 190 3.86 -1.80 10.42
CA GLN A 190 3.89 -0.35 10.68
C GLN A 190 3.06 0.43 9.64
N SER A 191 3.12 0.03 8.37
CA SER A 191 2.30 0.63 7.32
C SER A 191 0.81 0.32 7.51
N LEU A 192 0.45 -0.85 8.03
CA LEU A 192 -0.94 -1.20 8.40
C LEU A 192 -1.45 -0.31 9.53
N LEU A 193 -0.64 -0.10 10.58
CA LEU A 193 -0.98 0.81 11.68
C LEU A 193 -1.26 2.22 11.15
N LEU A 194 -0.41 2.72 10.24
CA LEU A 194 -0.63 4.00 9.60
C LEU A 194 -1.94 4.05 8.82
N ALA A 195 -2.19 3.07 7.95
CA ALA A 195 -3.35 3.06 7.06
C ALA A 195 -4.69 2.96 7.81
N SER A 196 -4.70 2.26 8.94
CA SER A 196 -5.90 2.08 9.78
C SER A 196 -6.08 3.18 10.84
N CYS A 197 -5.04 3.97 11.12
CA CYS A 197 -5.05 5.03 12.13
C CYS A 197 -6.27 5.97 12.07
N PRO A 198 -6.79 6.41 10.90
CA PRO A 198 -7.95 7.31 10.86
C PRO A 198 -9.26 6.72 11.39
N PHE A 199 -9.34 5.40 11.54
CA PHE A 199 -10.55 4.68 11.96
C PHE A 199 -10.47 4.20 13.42
N VAL A 200 -9.28 4.24 14.02
CA VAL A 200 -9.05 3.83 15.41
C VAL A 200 -9.58 4.89 16.37
N SER A 201 -10.13 4.45 17.50
CA SER A 201 -10.69 5.35 18.51
C SER A 201 -9.62 6.26 19.11
N LEU A 202 -10.01 7.51 19.41
CA LEU A 202 -9.11 8.48 20.07
C LEU A 202 -8.62 7.98 21.44
N GLU A 203 -9.41 7.14 22.12
CA GLU A 203 -9.01 6.51 23.38
C GLU A 203 -7.81 5.57 23.17
N THR A 204 -7.88 4.69 22.17
CA THR A 204 -6.78 3.79 21.82
C THR A 204 -5.55 4.54 21.33
N LEU A 205 -5.72 5.59 20.52
CA LEU A 205 -4.59 6.45 20.11
C LEU A 205 -3.88 7.09 21.32
N ARG A 206 -4.64 7.59 22.30
CA ARG A 206 -4.08 8.15 23.54
C ARG A 206 -3.38 7.10 24.39
N ARG A 207 -3.91 5.88 24.47
CA ARG A 207 -3.22 4.76 25.14
C ARG A 207 -1.90 4.43 24.46
N CYS A 208 -1.82 4.51 23.14
CA CYS A 208 -0.58 4.38 22.38
C CYS A 208 0.39 5.57 22.58
N GLY A 209 -0.02 6.62 23.28
CA GLY A 209 0.79 7.80 23.57
C GLY A 209 0.71 8.91 22.51
N PHE A 210 -0.32 8.91 21.65
CA PHE A 210 -0.55 9.97 20.67
C PHE A 210 -1.56 11.00 21.19
N ASP A 211 -1.33 12.26 20.87
CA ASP A 211 -2.20 13.36 21.32
C ASP A 211 -3.53 13.40 20.55
N ASP A 212 -3.42 13.29 19.23
CA ASP A 212 -4.54 13.26 18.28
C ASP A 212 -4.23 12.35 17.07
N MET A 213 -5.21 12.21 16.18
CA MET A 213 -5.09 11.38 14.97
C MET A 213 -3.97 11.85 14.02
N ARG A 214 -3.73 13.16 13.90
CA ARG A 214 -2.70 13.70 12.99
C ARG A 214 -1.32 13.44 13.57
N ASP A 215 -1.17 13.60 14.88
CA ASP A 215 0.04 13.26 15.61
C ASP A 215 0.38 11.76 15.43
N ALA A 216 -0.61 10.89 15.62
CA ALA A 216 -0.47 9.45 15.38
C ALA A 216 -0.06 9.14 13.94
N GLN A 217 -0.75 9.72 12.95
CA GLN A 217 -0.48 9.49 11.53
C GLN A 217 0.95 9.91 11.16
N LYS A 218 1.41 11.08 11.63
CA LYS A 218 2.79 11.56 11.41
C LYS A 218 3.83 10.61 12.02
N HIS A 219 3.64 10.19 13.27
CA HIS A 219 4.56 9.29 13.94
C HIS A 219 4.63 7.91 13.29
N LEU A 220 3.47 7.31 12.97
CA LEU A 220 3.39 6.02 12.31
C LEU A 220 4.00 6.06 10.90
N TYR A 221 3.77 7.16 10.17
CA TYR A 221 4.38 7.39 8.86
C TYR A 221 5.90 7.42 8.95
N ASN A 222 6.44 8.23 9.86
CA ASN A 222 7.88 8.36 10.04
C ASN A 222 8.54 7.01 10.40
N LYS A 223 7.88 6.19 11.24
CA LYS A 223 8.37 4.84 11.58
C LYS A 223 8.42 3.92 10.36
N ALA A 224 7.31 3.82 9.62
CA ALA A 224 7.21 2.96 8.46
C ALA A 224 8.14 3.43 7.32
N ASN A 225 8.20 4.74 7.05
CA ASN A 225 9.09 5.32 6.04
C ASN A 225 10.55 5.03 6.37
N LEU A 226 10.99 5.21 7.63
CA LEU A 226 12.38 4.93 8.01
C LEU A 226 12.75 3.45 7.85
N LEU A 227 11.83 2.53 8.13
CA LEU A 227 12.03 1.09 7.87
C LEU A 227 12.22 0.79 6.36
N PHE A 228 11.51 1.51 5.50
CA PHE A 228 11.66 1.40 4.05
C PHE A 228 13.00 1.97 3.57
N GLU A 229 13.35 3.19 3.99
CA GLU A 229 14.57 3.89 3.57
C GLU A 229 15.85 3.13 4.00
N LEU A 230 15.84 2.51 5.18
CA LEU A 230 16.94 1.64 5.65
C LEU A 230 16.89 0.22 5.08
N ARG A 231 16.00 -0.06 4.11
CA ARG A 231 15.90 -1.33 3.39
C ARG A 231 15.79 -2.54 4.33
N THR A 232 15.01 -2.39 5.39
CA THR A 232 14.83 -3.44 6.41
C THR A 232 14.10 -4.68 5.87
N GLU A 233 13.35 -4.53 4.77
CA GLU A 233 12.68 -5.60 4.06
C GLU A 233 13.29 -5.79 2.66
N ARG A 234 13.57 -7.06 2.31
CA ARG A 234 14.16 -7.43 1.01
C ARG A 234 13.14 -8.00 0.03
N ARG A 235 12.05 -8.58 0.54
CA ARG A 235 11.00 -9.19 -0.28
C ARG A 235 10.20 -8.10 -0.97
N SER A 236 10.15 -8.19 -2.28
CA SER A 236 9.46 -7.23 -3.15
C SER A 236 7.96 -7.22 -2.86
N HIS A 237 7.33 -8.35 -2.51
CA HIS A 237 5.89 -8.35 -2.20
C HIS A 237 5.60 -7.56 -0.92
N ALA A 238 6.42 -7.73 0.12
CA ALA A 238 6.24 -7.03 1.38
C ALA A 238 6.52 -5.53 1.23
N ASN A 239 7.53 -5.17 0.44
CA ASN A 239 7.79 -3.76 0.10
C ASN A 239 6.64 -3.14 -0.70
N ALA A 240 6.08 -3.85 -1.68
CA ALA A 240 4.93 -3.38 -2.44
C ALA A 240 3.69 -3.23 -1.54
N GLN A 241 3.39 -4.23 -0.70
CA GLN A 241 2.28 -4.16 0.28
C GLN A 241 2.40 -2.94 1.18
N GLY A 242 3.56 -2.75 1.82
CA GLY A 242 3.79 -1.61 2.70
C GLY A 242 3.73 -0.28 1.95
N ALA A 243 4.26 -0.20 0.73
CA ALA A 243 4.19 1.00 -0.10
C ALA A 243 2.73 1.37 -0.45
N VAL A 244 1.90 0.41 -0.86
CA VAL A 244 0.47 0.65 -1.11
C VAL A 244 -0.23 1.17 0.14
N LEU A 245 0.05 0.59 1.31
CA LEU A 245 -0.52 1.05 2.58
C LEU A 245 -0.08 2.49 2.92
N LEU A 246 1.19 2.84 2.67
CA LEU A 246 1.72 4.19 2.89
C LEU A 246 1.09 5.26 1.99
N THR A 247 0.43 4.89 0.89
CA THR A 247 -0.35 5.85 0.08
C THR A 247 -1.51 6.50 0.84
N HIS A 248 -1.90 5.97 2.00
CA HIS A 248 -2.91 6.55 2.89
C HIS A 248 -2.37 7.72 3.74
N TYR A 249 -1.08 7.99 3.67
CA TYR A 249 -0.51 9.19 4.25
C TYR A 249 -0.85 10.40 3.37
N THR A 250 -1.56 11.36 3.96
CA THR A 250 -1.91 12.63 3.32
C THR A 250 -1.47 13.77 4.23
N SER A 251 -0.46 14.54 3.81
CA SER A 251 0.06 15.68 4.55
C SER A 251 -0.08 16.93 3.70
N PRO A 252 -0.66 18.03 4.20
CA PRO A 252 -0.64 19.31 3.48
C PRO A 252 0.79 19.79 3.14
N GLU A 253 1.76 19.39 3.95
CA GLU A 253 3.18 19.72 3.80
C GLU A 253 3.88 18.89 2.71
N ASP A 254 3.34 17.70 2.39
CA ASP A 254 3.85 16.81 1.36
C ASP A 254 2.69 16.20 0.55
N PRO A 255 2.08 16.99 -0.37
CA PRO A 255 0.96 16.53 -1.19
C PRO A 255 1.32 15.39 -2.15
N GLU A 256 2.60 15.26 -2.52
CA GLU A 256 3.08 14.27 -3.50
C GLU A 256 3.45 12.93 -2.84
N ALA A 257 3.45 12.84 -1.51
CA ALA A 257 3.82 11.63 -0.76
C ALA A 257 3.06 10.40 -1.26
N GLY A 258 1.73 10.49 -1.38
CA GLY A 258 0.88 9.39 -1.81
C GLY A 258 1.25 8.89 -3.21
N SER A 259 1.45 9.83 -4.14
CA SER A 259 1.84 9.55 -5.52
C SER A 259 3.23 8.89 -5.61
N LEU A 260 4.19 9.34 -4.78
CA LEU A 260 5.51 8.71 -4.67
C LEU A 260 5.42 7.26 -4.17
N TRP A 261 4.56 6.99 -3.19
CA TRP A 261 4.34 5.63 -2.69
C TRP A 261 3.68 4.72 -3.70
N VAL A 262 2.79 5.24 -4.56
CA VAL A 262 2.26 4.49 -5.71
C VAL A 262 3.39 4.07 -6.64
N THR A 263 4.30 4.98 -7.01
CA THR A 263 5.45 4.63 -7.86
C THR A 263 6.33 3.55 -7.22
N ARG A 264 6.66 3.67 -5.93
CA ARG A 264 7.42 2.65 -5.21
C ARG A 264 6.70 1.30 -5.18
N ALA A 265 5.38 1.31 -5.01
CA ALA A 265 4.57 0.09 -5.07
C ALA A 265 4.61 -0.57 -6.45
N ILE A 266 4.52 0.22 -7.54
CA ILE A 266 4.65 -0.25 -8.92
C ILE A 266 6.03 -0.87 -9.14
N GLU A 267 7.10 -0.18 -8.75
CA GLU A 267 8.48 -0.67 -8.89
C GLU A 267 8.66 -2.03 -8.21
N HIS A 268 8.21 -2.17 -6.96
CA HIS A 268 8.31 -3.43 -6.23
C HIS A 268 7.38 -4.53 -6.78
N ALA A 269 6.20 -4.18 -7.28
CA ALA A 269 5.32 -5.14 -7.94
C ALA A 269 5.92 -5.65 -9.25
N MET A 270 6.59 -4.80 -10.04
CA MET A 270 7.32 -5.21 -11.25
C MET A 270 8.48 -6.16 -10.93
N LEU A 271 9.18 -5.94 -9.81
CA LEU A 271 10.29 -6.82 -9.42
C LEU A 271 9.84 -8.25 -9.12
N LEU A 272 8.58 -8.48 -8.73
CA LEU A 272 8.03 -9.82 -8.45
C LEU A 272 7.98 -10.74 -9.68
N ASP A 273 7.98 -10.15 -10.86
CA ASP A 273 7.89 -10.85 -12.15
C ASP A 273 9.13 -10.63 -13.03
N SER A 274 10.11 -9.90 -12.51
CA SER A 274 11.38 -9.70 -13.18
C SER A 274 12.18 -11.02 -13.24
N HIS A 275 12.66 -11.36 -14.43
CA HIS A 275 13.61 -12.45 -14.64
C HIS A 275 14.96 -11.89 -15.07
N PRO A 276 16.06 -12.22 -14.37
CA PRO A 276 16.13 -13.03 -13.15
C PRO A 276 15.69 -12.24 -11.90
N SER A 277 14.94 -12.89 -11.00
CA SER A 277 14.54 -12.29 -9.73
C SER A 277 15.74 -12.24 -8.78
N LEU A 278 16.03 -11.08 -8.18
CA LEU A 278 17.10 -10.93 -7.19
C LEU A 278 16.86 -11.76 -5.90
N VAL A 279 15.58 -12.01 -5.57
CA VAL A 279 15.14 -12.83 -4.45
C VAL A 279 14.08 -13.80 -4.98
N LEU A 280 14.24 -15.10 -4.74
CA LEU A 280 13.22 -16.09 -5.12
C LEU A 280 12.06 -16.02 -4.12
N GLU A 281 10.97 -15.38 -4.51
CA GLU A 281 9.76 -15.24 -3.70
C GLU A 281 8.66 -16.13 -4.27
N ASN A 282 8.23 -17.14 -3.50
CA ASN A 282 7.09 -17.98 -3.87
C ASN A 282 5.78 -17.29 -3.48
N VAL A 283 5.38 -16.28 -4.26
CA VAL A 283 4.17 -15.48 -4.04
C VAL A 283 3.01 -16.07 -4.84
N ALA A 284 1.89 -16.34 -4.17
CA ALA A 284 0.67 -16.82 -4.84
C ALA A 284 0.19 -15.84 -5.92
N ILE A 285 -0.28 -16.37 -7.04
CA ILE A 285 -0.83 -15.58 -8.16
C ILE A 285 -1.96 -14.67 -7.68
N SER A 286 -2.85 -15.18 -6.81
CA SER A 286 -3.95 -14.40 -6.23
C SER A 286 -3.46 -13.16 -5.49
N LEU A 287 -2.36 -13.26 -4.73
CA LEU A 287 -1.79 -12.11 -4.02
C LEU A 287 -1.18 -11.09 -4.99
N LYS A 288 -0.50 -11.55 -6.04
CA LYS A 288 0.02 -10.66 -7.10
C LYS A 288 -1.11 -9.88 -7.77
N LYS A 289 -2.21 -10.56 -8.13
CA LYS A 289 -3.40 -9.91 -8.71
C LYS A 289 -3.99 -8.88 -7.76
N ARG A 290 -4.26 -9.26 -6.51
CA ARG A 290 -4.80 -8.34 -5.48
C ARG A 290 -3.92 -7.11 -5.29
N LEU A 291 -2.60 -7.29 -5.28
CA LEU A 291 -1.63 -6.21 -5.13
C LEU A 291 -1.68 -5.24 -6.33
N TRP A 292 -1.66 -5.75 -7.56
CA TRP A 292 -1.77 -4.93 -8.77
C TRP A 292 -3.08 -4.14 -8.84
N TRP A 293 -4.21 -4.79 -8.55
CA TRP A 293 -5.51 -4.10 -8.51
C TRP A 293 -5.57 -3.06 -7.39
N SER A 294 -4.98 -3.34 -6.22
CA SER A 294 -4.86 -2.36 -5.14
C SER A 294 -4.04 -1.14 -5.55
N ILE A 295 -2.92 -1.35 -6.26
CA ILE A 295 -2.07 -0.26 -6.78
C ILE A 295 -2.88 0.62 -7.74
N LEU A 296 -3.58 0.02 -8.72
CA LEU A 296 -4.38 0.75 -9.70
C LEU A 296 -5.48 1.57 -9.02
N LEU A 297 -6.24 0.96 -8.11
CA LEU A 297 -7.31 1.65 -7.39
C LEU A 297 -6.77 2.82 -6.55
N ARG A 298 -5.60 2.65 -5.93
CA ARG A 298 -4.95 3.73 -5.17
C ARG A 298 -4.47 4.86 -6.06
N ASP A 299 -3.81 4.57 -7.19
CA ASP A 299 -3.38 5.58 -8.16
C ASP A 299 -4.58 6.41 -8.64
N GLN A 300 -5.67 5.75 -9.05
CA GLN A 300 -6.89 6.41 -9.50
C GLN A 300 -7.55 7.25 -8.39
N SER A 301 -7.61 6.73 -7.16
CA SER A 301 -8.18 7.47 -6.02
C SER A 301 -7.41 8.76 -5.73
N LEU A 302 -6.08 8.74 -5.83
CA LEU A 302 -5.22 9.91 -5.62
C LEU A 302 -5.35 10.90 -6.79
N CYS A 303 -5.46 10.42 -8.02
CA CYS A 303 -5.64 11.28 -9.19
C CYS A 303 -6.96 12.05 -9.14
N ILE A 304 -8.06 11.38 -8.80
CA ILE A 304 -9.37 12.01 -8.68
C ILE A 304 -9.43 12.94 -7.47
N GLY A 305 -8.92 12.49 -6.32
CA GLY A 305 -9.00 13.22 -5.05
C GLY A 305 -8.08 14.44 -4.98
N LEU A 306 -6.87 14.33 -5.53
CA LEU A 306 -5.81 15.34 -5.42
C LEU A 306 -5.47 16.03 -6.76
N ARG A 307 -6.19 15.69 -7.85
CA ARG A 307 -5.99 16.23 -9.21
C ARG A 307 -4.60 15.95 -9.79
N HIS A 308 -4.00 14.82 -9.42
CA HIS A 308 -2.75 14.37 -10.03
C HIS A 308 -3.01 13.67 -11.37
N ARG A 309 -1.97 13.58 -12.21
CA ARG A 309 -1.98 12.73 -13.39
C ARG A 309 -1.76 11.26 -12.97
N PRO A 310 -2.52 10.30 -13.52
CA PRO A 310 -2.29 8.87 -13.31
C PRO A 310 -0.87 8.47 -13.65
N ARG A 311 -0.27 7.68 -12.75
CA ARG A 311 1.07 7.10 -12.95
C ARG A 311 0.97 5.76 -13.66
N VAL A 312 -0.15 5.06 -13.52
CA VAL A 312 -0.47 3.87 -14.31
C VAL A 312 -1.02 4.33 -15.66
N THR A 313 -0.13 4.46 -16.65
CA THR A 313 -0.44 5.02 -17.97
C THR A 313 -0.92 3.99 -19.01
N SER A 314 -0.79 2.69 -18.73
CA SER A 314 -1.39 1.64 -19.54
C SER A 314 -1.46 0.32 -18.79
N ILE A 315 -2.67 -0.23 -18.63
CA ILE A 315 -2.90 -1.59 -18.11
C ILE A 315 -2.30 -2.65 -19.05
N GLY A 316 -2.17 -2.33 -20.35
CA GLY A 316 -1.62 -3.22 -21.37
C GLY A 316 -0.12 -3.50 -21.27
N PHE A 317 0.63 -2.76 -20.44
CA PHE A 317 2.08 -2.93 -20.31
C PHE A 317 2.51 -3.88 -19.18
N HIS A 318 1.60 -4.33 -18.32
CA HIS A 318 1.97 -4.96 -17.05
C HIS A 318 1.21 -6.26 -16.75
N GLY A 319 1.38 -7.28 -17.61
CA GLY A 319 1.41 -8.72 -17.27
C GLY A 319 0.24 -9.40 -16.51
N TRP A 320 -0.73 -8.67 -15.97
CA TRP A 320 -1.76 -9.13 -15.05
C TRP A 320 -3.13 -8.64 -15.53
N SER A 321 -3.49 -9.06 -16.73
CA SER A 321 -4.73 -8.70 -17.43
C SER A 321 -5.96 -9.44 -16.89
N ASP A 322 -5.77 -10.37 -15.94
CA ASP A 322 -6.84 -11.19 -15.41
C ASP A 322 -7.59 -10.45 -14.29
N TRP A 323 -8.90 -10.32 -14.47
CA TRP A 323 -9.82 -9.77 -13.48
C TRP A 323 -9.73 -10.52 -12.15
N LEU A 324 -9.93 -9.79 -11.04
CA LEU A 324 -10.11 -10.42 -9.73
C LEU A 324 -11.29 -11.38 -9.80
N SER A 325 -11.11 -12.60 -9.29
CA SER A 325 -12.17 -13.60 -9.21
C SER A 325 -12.40 -14.05 -7.77
N ILE A 326 -13.49 -14.80 -7.55
CA ILE A 326 -13.84 -15.33 -6.23
C ILE A 326 -12.74 -16.26 -5.71
N GLU A 327 -12.07 -17.00 -6.60
CA GLU A 327 -10.98 -17.92 -6.28
C GLU A 327 -9.80 -17.19 -5.65
N ASP A 328 -9.51 -15.97 -6.09
CA ASP A 328 -8.44 -15.14 -5.53
C ASP A 328 -8.68 -14.83 -4.05
N PHE A 329 -9.93 -14.91 -3.57
CA PHE A 329 -10.38 -14.62 -2.20
C PHE A 329 -10.93 -15.83 -1.43
N SER A 330 -10.89 -17.02 -2.02
CA SER A 330 -11.57 -18.23 -1.52
C SER A 330 -11.35 -18.52 -0.02
N GLU A 331 -10.12 -18.40 0.48
CA GLU A 331 -9.81 -18.63 1.90
C GLU A 331 -10.47 -17.60 2.83
N GLU A 332 -10.35 -16.31 2.51
CA GLU A 332 -10.85 -15.23 3.38
C GLU A 332 -12.35 -15.02 3.30
N LEU A 333 -13.01 -15.45 2.22
CA LEU A 333 -14.47 -15.44 2.15
C LEU A 333 -15.09 -16.29 3.28
N HIS A 334 -14.44 -17.40 3.65
CA HIS A 334 -14.94 -18.32 4.68
C HIS A 334 -14.34 -18.08 6.07
N GLN A 335 -13.16 -17.49 6.14
CA GLN A 335 -12.38 -17.37 7.39
C GLN A 335 -12.15 -15.92 7.83
N SER A 336 -12.93 -14.97 7.30
CA SER A 336 -12.92 -13.60 7.80
C SER A 336 -13.32 -13.53 9.27
N ARG A 337 -12.71 -12.60 9.99
CA ARG A 337 -13.05 -12.31 11.39
C ARG A 337 -13.79 -10.99 11.56
N VAL A 338 -13.94 -10.23 10.48
CA VAL A 338 -14.60 -8.92 10.47
C VAL A 338 -15.99 -8.99 9.88
N TYR A 339 -16.16 -9.71 8.76
CA TYR A 339 -17.43 -9.78 8.03
C TYR A 339 -17.88 -11.23 7.83
N ASP A 340 -19.19 -11.43 7.76
CA ASP A 340 -19.76 -12.71 7.34
C ASP A 340 -19.53 -12.98 5.84
N TYR A 341 -19.72 -14.24 5.42
CA TYR A 341 -19.51 -14.68 4.04
C TYR A 341 -20.30 -13.85 3.02
N ASP A 342 -21.59 -13.58 3.27
CA ASP A 342 -22.46 -12.87 2.34
C ASP A 342 -22.01 -11.41 2.18
N THR A 343 -21.60 -10.78 3.28
CA THR A 343 -21.04 -9.42 3.28
C THR A 343 -19.70 -9.38 2.55
N LYS A 344 -18.80 -10.34 2.80
CA LYS A 344 -17.53 -10.47 2.07
C LYS A 344 -17.73 -10.63 0.57
N LYS A 345 -18.69 -11.47 0.17
CA LYS A 345 -19.03 -11.66 -1.24
C LYS A 345 -19.52 -10.36 -1.89
N ARG A 346 -20.43 -9.63 -1.24
CA ARG A 346 -20.88 -8.31 -1.73
C ARG A 346 -19.75 -7.30 -1.84
N LEU A 347 -18.83 -7.27 -0.87
CA LEU A 347 -17.66 -6.38 -0.93
C LEU A 347 -16.72 -6.74 -2.08
N LEU A 348 -16.55 -8.03 -2.39
CA LEU A 348 -15.78 -8.46 -3.55
C LEU A 348 -16.48 -8.09 -4.87
N ASP A 349 -17.79 -8.29 -4.97
CA ASP A 349 -18.58 -7.85 -6.14
C ASP A 349 -18.43 -6.34 -6.37
N GLU A 350 -18.41 -5.54 -5.29
CA GLU A 350 -18.17 -4.10 -5.36
C GLU A 350 -16.73 -3.76 -5.78
N LEU A 351 -15.73 -4.44 -5.20
CA LEU A 351 -14.33 -4.28 -5.59
C LEU A 351 -14.13 -4.56 -7.08
N GLN A 352 -14.77 -5.61 -7.62
CA GLN A 352 -14.69 -5.94 -9.04
C GLN A 352 -15.24 -4.81 -9.93
N LYS A 353 -16.37 -4.19 -9.55
CA LYS A 353 -16.90 -3.02 -10.27
C LYS A 353 -15.96 -1.80 -10.17
N GLN A 354 -15.33 -1.60 -9.02
CA GLN A 354 -14.33 -0.54 -8.86
C GLN A 354 -13.12 -0.75 -9.79
N CYS A 355 -12.68 -2.00 -9.92
CA CYS A 355 -11.64 -2.39 -10.88
C CYS A 355 -12.08 -2.08 -12.32
N GLU A 356 -13.29 -2.46 -12.72
CA GLU A 356 -13.84 -2.18 -14.05
C GLU A 356 -13.88 -0.67 -14.35
N LEU A 357 -14.38 0.12 -13.39
CA LEU A 357 -14.41 1.58 -13.51
C LEU A 357 -13.00 2.18 -13.61
N ALA A 358 -12.05 1.70 -12.82
CA ALA A 358 -10.67 2.16 -12.85
C ALA A 358 -10.00 1.94 -14.21
N VAL A 359 -10.30 0.81 -14.88
CA VAL A 359 -9.83 0.56 -16.26
C VAL A 359 -10.40 1.60 -17.23
N VAL A 360 -11.71 1.81 -17.20
CA VAL A 360 -12.37 2.81 -18.07
C VAL A 360 -11.79 4.21 -17.84
N LEU A 361 -11.54 4.60 -16.60
CA LEU A 361 -10.94 5.90 -16.27
C LEU A 361 -9.49 6.01 -16.77
N THR A 362 -8.72 4.94 -16.70
CA THR A 362 -7.35 4.90 -17.23
C THR A 362 -7.34 5.07 -18.75
N ASP A 363 -8.31 4.46 -19.45
CA ASP A 363 -8.45 4.58 -20.91
C ASP A 363 -8.98 5.97 -21.33
N LEU A 364 -9.78 6.62 -20.49
CA LEU A 364 -10.28 7.99 -20.74
C LEU A 364 -9.16 9.05 -20.67
N ASP A 365 -8.05 8.76 -20.02
CA ASP A 365 -6.85 9.61 -20.02
C ASP A 365 -6.08 9.58 -21.35
N ILE A 366 -6.57 8.86 -22.36
CA ILE A 366 -6.23 9.08 -23.78
C ILE A 366 -6.88 10.38 -24.31
N LEU A 367 -7.82 11.01 -23.59
CA LEU A 367 -8.41 12.29 -23.97
C LEU A 367 -7.61 13.48 -23.39
N GLU A 368 -6.45 13.72 -24.01
CA GLU A 368 -5.70 14.98 -23.99
C GLU A 368 -6.53 16.22 -24.45
N GLU A 369 -7.84 16.13 -24.67
CA GLU A 369 -8.67 17.22 -25.20
C GLU A 369 -9.36 18.11 -24.14
N ILE A 370 -9.33 17.78 -22.85
CA ILE A 370 -10.14 18.52 -21.84
C ILE A 370 -9.33 19.50 -20.97
N TRP A 371 -7.99 19.49 -21.02
CA TRP A 371 -7.19 20.46 -20.25
C TRP A 371 -6.21 21.24 -21.14
N PRO A 372 -6.60 22.41 -21.68
CA PRO A 372 -5.66 23.25 -22.41
C PRO A 372 -4.58 23.74 -21.44
N THR A 373 -3.34 23.36 -21.72
CA THR A 373 -2.15 23.98 -21.15
C THR A 373 -2.20 25.48 -21.39
N SER A 374 -2.26 26.27 -20.32
CA SER A 374 -2.10 27.73 -20.36
C SER A 374 -0.63 28.10 -20.28
#